data_AF-A0A9J7ADX6-F1
#
_entry.id   AF-A0A9J7ADX6-F1
#
_cell.length_a   1.000
_cell.length_b   1.000
_cell.length_c   1.000
_cell.angle_alpha   90.00
_cell.angle_beta   90.00
_cell.angle_gamma   90.00
#
_symmetry.space_group_name_H-M   'P 1'
#
loop_
_entity.id
_entity.type
_entity.pdbx_description
1 polymer ?
#
loop_
_entity_poly.entity_id
_entity_poly.type
_entity_poly.pdbx_seq_one_letter_code
_entity_poly.pdbx_strand_id
1 'polypeptide(L)'
;MRYGLVLIGAIMVSTADAEMYRWQDEYGRWQFSDKPPAHTTTTSPVEQVRVPTAQETQSVHIPHRPKSSGSPWLTKERNAYRQKKSRRLKQEKQQRQQQRQEERCRAARDAYRSIQNSFYRASSPNALNKRRERLKKQKRKIKESCG
;
A
#
# COMPACT_ATOMS: atom_id res chain seq x y z
N MET A 1 55.07 32.54 38.84
CA MET A 1 54.69 33.41 37.71
C MET A 1 54.66 32.59 36.43
N ARG A 2 53.48 32.10 36.04
CA ARG A 2 53.08 31.78 34.65
C ARG A 2 51.66 31.22 34.71
N TYR A 3 50.69 32.13 34.72
CA TYR A 3 49.28 31.78 34.59
C TYR A 3 49.03 31.39 33.15
N GLY A 4 48.79 30.10 32.92
CA GLY A 4 48.05 29.61 31.76
C GLY A 4 46.66 29.24 32.24
N LEU A 5 45.63 29.80 31.61
CA LEU A 5 44.22 29.37 31.63
C LEU A 5 43.52 30.29 30.61
N VAL A 6 43.48 29.90 29.33
CA VAL A 6 42.37 29.16 28.70
C VAL A 6 41.05 29.92 28.85
N LEU A 7 40.75 30.74 27.84
CA LEU A 7 39.48 31.43 27.64
C LEU A 7 38.56 30.50 26.83
N ILE A 8 37.64 29.81 27.51
CA ILE A 8 36.59 28.99 26.90
C ILE A 8 35.26 29.73 26.99
N GLY A 9 34.71 30.04 25.82
CA GLY A 9 33.31 29.75 25.44
C GLY A 9 32.17 30.45 26.18
N ALA A 10 31.51 31.38 25.50
CA ALA A 10 30.11 31.72 25.77
C ALA A 10 29.28 31.37 24.52
N ILE A 11 28.67 30.18 24.51
CA ILE A 11 27.57 29.84 23.60
C ILE A 11 26.29 30.31 24.29
N MET A 12 25.63 31.32 23.72
CA MET A 12 24.30 31.71 24.18
C MET A 12 23.29 30.61 23.82
N VAL A 13 22.66 30.04 24.85
CA VAL A 13 21.51 29.14 24.71
C VAL A 13 20.25 30.00 24.75
N SER A 14 19.52 30.09 23.64
CA SER A 14 18.19 30.70 23.58
C SER A 14 17.14 29.69 24.06
N THR A 15 16.47 29.99 25.17
CA THR A 15 15.33 29.23 25.67
C THR A 15 14.07 29.68 24.94
N ALA A 16 13.56 28.84 24.03
CA ALA A 16 12.25 29.04 23.45
C ALA A 16 11.20 28.40 24.39
N ASP A 17 10.52 29.22 25.18
CA ASP A 17 9.38 28.78 26.00
C ASP A 17 8.14 28.61 25.09
N ALA A 18 7.73 27.37 24.88
CA ALA A 18 6.49 27.04 24.16
C ALA A 18 5.36 26.84 25.18
N GLU A 19 4.46 27.82 25.30
CA GLU A 19 3.27 27.73 26.14
C GLU A 19 2.15 26.99 25.39
N MET A 20 1.70 25.85 25.92
CA MET A 20 0.60 25.06 25.36
C MET A 20 -0.63 25.19 26.26
N TYR A 21 -1.78 25.54 25.68
CA TYR A 21 -3.05 25.69 26.39
C TYR A 21 -3.87 24.41 26.28
N ARG A 22 -4.46 23.96 27.39
CA ARG A 22 -5.44 22.86 27.38
C ARG A 22 -6.77 23.26 28.03
N TRP A 23 -7.86 22.75 27.49
CA TRP A 23 -9.19 22.88 28.09
C TRP A 23 -10.09 21.71 27.71
N GLN A 24 -11.22 21.58 28.42
CA GLN A 24 -12.23 20.57 28.15
C GLN A 24 -13.39 21.18 27.35
N ASP A 25 -13.79 20.54 26.26
CA ASP A 25 -14.94 20.96 25.44
C ASP A 25 -16.30 20.55 26.06
N GLU A 26 -17.41 21.03 25.48
CA GLU A 26 -18.78 20.72 25.94
C GLU A 26 -19.10 19.21 25.98
N TYR A 27 -18.35 18.40 25.23
CA TYR A 27 -18.49 16.95 25.17
C TYR A 27 -17.53 16.23 26.13
N GLY A 28 -16.85 16.95 27.01
CA GLY A 28 -15.93 16.40 27.99
C GLY A 28 -14.57 15.99 27.40
N ARG A 29 -14.23 16.39 26.18
CA ARG A 29 -12.97 16.02 25.52
C ARG A 29 -11.91 17.08 25.73
N TRP A 30 -10.68 16.65 25.96
CA TRP A 30 -9.53 17.53 26.10
C TRP A 30 -9.05 18.03 24.73
N GLN A 31 -8.90 19.34 24.62
CA GLN A 31 -8.36 20.04 23.46
C GLN A 31 -7.04 20.74 23.83
N PHE A 32 -6.14 20.85 22.87
CA PHE A 32 -4.82 21.47 23.01
C PHE A 32 -4.60 22.47 21.87
N SER A 33 -4.05 23.64 22.18
CA SER A 33 -3.77 24.70 21.21
C SER A 33 -2.62 25.59 21.67
N ASP A 34 -1.84 26.10 20.72
CA ASP A 34 -0.80 27.11 20.96
C ASP A 34 -1.38 28.50 21.29
N LYS A 35 -2.68 28.68 21.08
CA LYS A 35 -3.41 29.93 21.35
C LYS A 35 -4.56 29.69 22.33
N PRO A 36 -4.85 30.63 23.24
CA PRO A 36 -5.99 30.51 24.14
C PRO A 36 -7.31 30.48 23.34
N PRO A 37 -8.34 29.77 23.84
CA PRO A 37 -9.63 29.70 23.15
C PRO A 37 -10.25 31.11 23.07
N ALA A 38 -10.70 31.49 21.86
CA ALA A 38 -11.18 32.84 21.56
C ALA A 38 -12.53 33.19 22.23
N HIS A 39 -13.24 32.21 22.79
CA HIS A 39 -14.59 32.39 23.33
C HIS A 39 -14.76 31.63 24.65
N THR A 40 -15.28 32.33 25.66
CA THR A 40 -15.50 31.93 27.05
C THR A 40 -16.66 30.94 27.22
N THR A 41 -16.73 29.92 26.36
CA THR A 41 -17.72 28.83 26.43
C THR A 41 -17.10 27.55 27.00
N THR A 42 -16.16 27.70 27.92
CA THR A 42 -15.47 26.57 28.55
C THR A 42 -16.02 26.39 29.96
N THR A 43 -16.61 25.23 30.23
CA THR A 43 -17.18 24.85 31.53
C THR A 43 -16.12 24.60 32.63
N SER A 44 -14.83 24.66 32.29
CA SER A 44 -13.70 24.38 33.19
C SER A 44 -12.57 25.41 33.03
N PRO A 45 -11.78 25.69 34.09
CA PRO A 45 -10.68 26.64 34.01
C PRO A 45 -9.65 26.25 32.95
N VAL A 46 -9.22 27.23 32.14
CA VAL A 46 -8.11 27.07 31.18
C VAL A 46 -6.82 26.97 31.97
N GLU A 47 -6.07 25.89 31.78
CA GLU A 47 -4.80 25.66 32.47
C GLU A 47 -3.64 25.82 31.47
N GLN A 48 -2.69 26.70 31.79
CA GLN A 48 -1.44 26.81 31.05
C GLN A 48 -0.56 25.62 31.39
N VAL A 49 -0.24 24.80 30.39
CA VAL A 49 0.67 23.67 30.58
C VAL A 49 2.07 24.13 30.20
N ARG A 50 2.92 24.31 31.22
CA ARG A 50 4.37 24.34 30.98
C ARG A 50 4.81 22.93 30.62
N VAL A 51 5.28 22.73 29.41
CA VAL A 51 5.86 21.46 28.99
C VAL A 51 7.29 21.40 29.55
N PRO A 52 7.58 20.58 30.58
CA PRO A 52 8.93 20.49 31.09
C PRO A 52 9.85 19.90 30.01
N THR A 53 10.92 20.62 29.70
CA THR A 53 12.01 20.13 28.84
C THR A 53 12.54 18.83 29.40
N ALA A 54 12.43 17.77 28.60
CA ALA A 54 12.76 16.37 28.86
C ALA A 54 13.68 16.12 30.08
N GLN A 55 13.08 15.73 31.20
CA GLN A 55 13.75 14.94 32.23
C GLN A 55 13.08 13.58 32.32
N GLU A 56 13.94 12.56 32.16
CA GLU A 56 13.84 11.15 32.53
C GLU A 56 12.44 10.50 32.59
N THR A 57 12.31 9.47 31.76
CA THR A 57 11.31 8.39 31.78
C THR A 57 10.82 8.03 33.19
N GLN A 58 9.77 8.70 33.64
CA GLN A 58 8.81 8.10 34.56
C GLN A 58 7.79 7.38 33.70
N SER A 59 7.80 6.05 33.79
CA SER A 59 6.83 5.19 33.15
C SER A 59 5.44 5.57 33.66
N VAL A 60 4.74 6.43 32.92
CA VAL A 60 3.29 6.53 33.02
C VAL A 60 2.77 5.15 32.65
N HIS A 61 2.37 4.38 33.65
CA HIS A 61 1.62 3.16 33.46
C HIS A 61 0.29 3.58 32.81
N ILE A 62 0.28 3.65 31.49
CA ILE A 62 -0.97 3.71 30.73
C ILE A 62 -1.66 2.39 31.06
N PRO A 63 -2.78 2.37 31.81
CA PRO A 63 -3.51 1.13 31.99
C PRO A 63 -3.82 0.63 30.59
N HIS A 64 -3.27 -0.55 30.28
CA HIS A 64 -3.49 -1.24 29.04
C HIS A 64 -5.01 -1.45 28.95
N ARG A 65 -5.74 -0.51 28.33
CA ARG A 65 -7.13 -0.75 27.97
C ARG A 65 -7.08 -2.01 27.13
N PRO A 66 -7.78 -3.10 27.52
CA PRO A 66 -7.85 -4.27 26.66
C PRO A 66 -8.33 -3.74 25.31
N LYS A 67 -7.61 -4.07 24.23
CA LYS A 67 -8.01 -3.74 22.87
C LYS A 67 -9.45 -4.20 22.75
N SER A 68 -10.40 -3.26 22.89
CA SER A 68 -11.82 -3.53 22.80
C SER A 68 -11.98 -4.29 21.50
N SER A 69 -12.33 -5.57 21.60
CA SER A 69 -12.60 -6.44 20.46
C SER A 69 -13.47 -5.63 19.51
N GLY A 70 -12.92 -5.30 18.34
CA GLY A 70 -13.50 -4.29 17.46
C GLY A 70 -15.00 -4.53 17.27
N SER A 71 -15.79 -3.45 17.36
CA SER A 71 -17.26 -3.48 17.26
C SER A 71 -17.72 -4.52 16.24
N PRO A 72 -18.72 -5.37 16.56
CA PRO A 72 -19.21 -6.40 15.64
C PRO A 72 -19.53 -5.87 14.23
N TRP A 73 -19.89 -4.59 14.13
CA TRP A 73 -20.12 -3.86 12.88
C TRP A 73 -18.84 -3.73 12.01
N LEU A 74 -17.72 -3.33 12.59
CA LEU A 74 -16.40 -3.27 11.91
C LEU A 74 -15.96 -4.65 11.41
N THR A 75 -16.33 -5.71 12.13
CA THR A 75 -16.00 -7.09 11.75
C THR A 75 -16.87 -7.56 10.57
N LYS A 76 -18.17 -7.24 10.57
CA LYS A 76 -19.10 -7.54 9.45
C LYS A 76 -18.70 -6.82 8.17
N GLU A 77 -18.39 -5.53 8.25
CA GLU A 77 -17.97 -4.73 7.08
C GLU A 77 -16.65 -5.22 6.49
N ARG A 78 -15.66 -5.51 7.35
CA ARG A 78 -14.39 -6.11 6.94
C ARG A 78 -14.57 -7.46 6.25
N ASN A 79 -15.48 -8.30 6.76
CA ASN A 79 -15.77 -9.61 6.16
C ASN A 79 -16.49 -9.47 4.82
N ALA A 80 -17.45 -8.55 4.71
CA ALA A 80 -18.14 -8.24 3.45
C ALA A 80 -17.16 -7.71 2.39
N TYR A 81 -16.23 -6.81 2.78
CA TYR A 81 -15.18 -6.31 1.90
C TYR A 81 -14.25 -7.45 1.43
N ARG A 82 -13.80 -8.32 2.34
CA ARG A 82 -12.97 -9.49 2.01
C ARG A 82 -13.67 -10.45 1.04
N GLN A 83 -14.97 -10.70 1.24
CA GLN A 83 -15.75 -11.54 0.31
C GLN A 83 -15.91 -10.87 -1.07
N LYS A 84 -16.22 -9.58 -1.14
CA LYS A 84 -16.29 -8.85 -2.42
C LYS A 84 -14.95 -8.89 -3.14
N LYS A 85 -13.85 -8.63 -2.44
CA LYS A 85 -12.50 -8.68 -2.99
C LYS A 85 -12.15 -10.08 -3.51
N SER A 86 -12.44 -11.14 -2.75
CA SER A 86 -12.13 -12.50 -3.17
C SER A 86 -12.96 -12.94 -4.39
N ARG A 87 -14.23 -12.56 -4.46
CA ARG A 87 -15.08 -12.80 -5.63
C ARG A 87 -14.54 -12.09 -6.87
N ARG A 88 -14.18 -10.81 -6.75
CA ARG A 88 -13.59 -10.03 -7.84
C ARG A 88 -12.28 -10.65 -8.34
N LEU A 89 -11.37 -11.02 -7.43
CA LEU A 89 -10.09 -11.65 -7.79
C LEU A 89 -10.29 -13.01 -8.50
N LYS A 90 -11.28 -13.80 -8.07
CA LYS A 90 -11.62 -15.06 -8.74
C LYS A 90 -12.14 -14.82 -10.16
N GLN A 91 -13.05 -13.86 -10.33
CA GLN A 91 -13.59 -13.48 -11.64
C GLN A 91 -12.50 -12.94 -12.57
N GLU A 92 -11.66 -12.02 -12.08
CA GLU A 92 -10.54 -11.48 -12.85
C GLU A 92 -9.54 -12.58 -13.25
N LYS A 93 -9.25 -13.53 -12.34
CA LYS A 93 -8.37 -14.67 -12.66
C LYS A 93 -8.98 -15.55 -13.74
N GLN A 94 -10.26 -15.86 -13.66
CA GLN A 94 -10.97 -16.68 -14.64
C GLN A 94 -11.02 -15.99 -16.01
N GLN A 95 -11.37 -14.70 -16.06
CA GLN A 95 -11.36 -13.90 -17.29
C GLN A 95 -9.96 -13.86 -17.91
N ARG A 96 -8.91 -13.59 -17.12
CA ARG A 96 -7.53 -13.62 -17.63
C ARG A 96 -7.10 -15.00 -18.10
N GLN A 97 -7.59 -16.08 -17.51
CA GLN A 97 -7.31 -17.44 -17.97
C GLN A 97 -7.97 -17.71 -19.33
N GLN A 98 -9.25 -17.33 -19.48
CA GLN A 98 -9.98 -17.44 -20.74
C GLN A 98 -9.32 -16.61 -21.85
N GLN A 99 -9.02 -15.34 -21.59
CA GLN A 99 -8.31 -14.47 -22.54
C GLN A 99 -6.97 -15.06 -22.97
N ARG A 100 -6.14 -15.54 -22.03
CA ARG A 100 -4.88 -16.19 -22.38
C ARG A 100 -5.06 -17.47 -23.20
N GLN A 101 -6.12 -18.23 -22.96
CA GLN A 101 -6.42 -19.42 -23.75
C GLN A 101 -6.83 -19.05 -25.18
N GLU A 102 -7.70 -18.05 -25.32
CA GLU A 102 -8.11 -17.51 -26.62
C GLU A 102 -6.93 -16.94 -27.41
N GLU A 103 -6.07 -16.16 -26.76
CA GLU A 103 -4.83 -15.61 -27.35
C GLU A 103 -3.90 -16.73 -27.83
N ARG A 104 -3.70 -17.78 -27.02
CA ARG A 104 -2.89 -18.94 -27.42
C ARG A 104 -3.47 -19.64 -28.64
N CYS A 105 -4.78 -19.86 -28.64
CA CYS A 105 -5.48 -20.47 -29.77
C CYS A 105 -5.34 -19.61 -31.04
N ARG A 106 -5.53 -18.30 -30.93
CA ARG A 106 -5.38 -17.34 -32.03
C ARG A 106 -3.96 -17.35 -32.58
N ALA A 107 -2.96 -17.23 -31.71
CA ALA A 107 -1.56 -17.25 -32.08
C ALA A 107 -1.16 -18.57 -32.78
N ALA A 108 -1.67 -19.71 -32.31
CA ALA A 108 -1.44 -21.00 -32.96
C ALA A 108 -2.04 -21.06 -34.38
N ARG A 109 -3.27 -20.55 -34.55
CA ARG A 109 -3.93 -20.44 -35.87
C ARG A 109 -3.19 -19.51 -36.82
N ASP A 110 -2.75 -18.35 -36.34
CA ASP A 110 -2.02 -17.37 -37.14
C ASP A 110 -0.64 -17.91 -37.56
N ALA A 111 0.06 -18.61 -36.66
CA ALA A 111 1.31 -19.28 -36.98
C ALA A 111 1.12 -20.41 -38.02
N TYR A 112 0.01 -21.15 -37.97
CA TYR A 112 -0.32 -22.12 -39.01
C TYR A 112 -0.57 -21.45 -40.36
N ARG A 113 -1.40 -20.40 -40.38
CA ARG A 113 -1.71 -19.63 -41.59
C ARG A 113 -0.47 -19.02 -42.24
N SER A 114 0.46 -18.48 -41.46
CA SER A 114 1.69 -17.88 -42.03
C SER A 114 2.58 -18.91 -42.74
N ILE A 115 2.67 -20.12 -42.20
CA ILE A 115 3.42 -21.23 -42.82
C ILE A 115 2.68 -21.73 -44.06
N GLN A 116 1.34 -21.83 -44.00
CA GLN A 116 0.51 -22.27 -45.12
C GLN A 116 0.59 -21.27 -46.29
N ASN A 117 0.44 -19.98 -46.02
CA ASN A 117 0.50 -18.92 -47.05
C ASN A 117 1.87 -18.83 -47.72
N SER A 118 2.93 -19.22 -47.03
CA SER A 118 4.28 -19.26 -47.58
C SER A 118 4.71 -20.65 -48.06
N PHE A 119 3.83 -21.65 -48.02
CA PHE A 119 4.20 -23.05 -48.23
C PHE A 119 4.90 -23.29 -49.57
N TYR A 120 4.33 -22.74 -50.65
CA TYR A 120 4.86 -22.86 -52.01
C TYR A 120 6.05 -21.91 -52.31
N ARG A 121 6.42 -21.03 -51.38
CA ARG A 121 7.58 -20.12 -51.53
C ARG A 121 8.92 -20.78 -51.15
N ALA A 122 8.96 -22.11 -51.05
CA ALA A 122 10.17 -22.82 -50.67
C ALA A 122 10.98 -23.17 -51.92
N SER A 123 12.27 -22.80 -51.93
CA SER A 123 13.15 -22.97 -53.09
C SER A 123 13.73 -24.38 -53.24
N SER A 124 13.51 -25.29 -52.28
CA SER A 124 14.08 -26.64 -52.32
C SER A 124 13.15 -27.73 -51.74
N PRO A 125 13.28 -29.00 -52.18
CA PRO A 125 12.50 -30.12 -51.65
C PRO A 125 12.66 -30.30 -50.13
N ASN A 126 13.88 -30.12 -49.61
CA ASN A 126 14.13 -30.19 -48.17
C ASN A 126 13.40 -29.07 -47.42
N ALA A 127 13.40 -27.85 -47.96
CA ALA A 127 12.67 -26.74 -47.36
C ALA A 127 11.14 -26.98 -47.35
N LEU A 128 10.58 -27.63 -48.38
CA LEU A 128 9.18 -28.06 -48.41
C LEU A 128 8.87 -29.10 -47.32
N ASN A 129 9.71 -30.13 -47.19
CA ASN A 129 9.53 -31.16 -46.15
C ASN A 129 9.59 -30.56 -44.74
N LYS A 130 10.56 -29.67 -44.48
CA LYS A 130 10.64 -28.93 -43.21
C LYS A 130 9.38 -28.11 -42.94
N ARG A 131 8.79 -27.48 -43.96
CA ARG A 131 7.52 -26.74 -43.82
C ARG A 131 6.34 -27.67 -43.53
N ARG A 132 6.26 -28.85 -44.16
CA ARG A 132 5.23 -29.86 -43.87
C ARG A 132 5.27 -30.29 -42.41
N GLU A 133 6.45 -30.57 -41.88
CA GLU A 133 6.61 -30.95 -40.47
C GLU A 133 6.22 -29.80 -39.52
N ARG A 134 6.57 -28.56 -39.87
CA ARG A 134 6.12 -27.38 -39.11
C ARG A 134 4.59 -27.23 -39.13
N LEU A 135 3.93 -27.46 -40.26
CA LEU A 135 2.46 -27.44 -40.35
C LEU A 135 1.82 -28.53 -39.49
N LYS A 136 2.34 -29.76 -39.51
CA LYS A 136 1.87 -30.85 -38.64
C LYS A 136 1.99 -30.46 -37.16
N LYS A 137 3.16 -29.94 -36.77
CA LYS A 137 3.41 -29.48 -35.40
C LYS A 137 2.44 -28.37 -34.97
N GLN A 138 2.19 -27.39 -35.85
CA GLN A 138 1.23 -26.32 -35.54
C GLN A 138 -0.22 -26.83 -35.49
N LYS A 139 -0.61 -27.77 -36.36
CA LYS A 139 -1.93 -28.40 -36.29
C LYS A 139 -2.16 -29.10 -34.95
N ARG A 140 -1.14 -29.78 -34.42
CA ARG A 140 -1.18 -30.36 -33.07
C ARG A 140 -1.32 -29.30 -31.98
N LYS A 141 -0.53 -28.21 -32.05
CA LYS A 141 -0.65 -27.08 -31.11
C LYS A 141 -2.02 -26.41 -31.14
N ILE A 142 -2.64 -26.28 -32.31
CA ILE A 142 -4.01 -25.78 -32.42
C ILE A 142 -4.98 -26.72 -31.69
N LYS A 143 -4.84 -28.04 -31.85
CA LYS A 143 -5.66 -29.01 -31.11
C LYS A 143 -5.47 -28.89 -29.59
N GLU A 144 -4.24 -28.69 -29.13
CA GLU A 144 -3.91 -28.56 -27.69
C GLU A 144 -4.34 -27.21 -27.08
N SER A 145 -4.41 -26.14 -27.87
CA SER A 145 -4.72 -24.78 -27.36
C SER A 145 -6.16 -24.35 -27.60
N CYS A 146 -6.83 -24.91 -28.60
CA CYS A 146 -8.20 -24.57 -29.00
C CYS A 146 -9.23 -25.66 -28.72
N GLY A 147 -8.79 -26.89 -28.42
CA GLY A 147 -9.65 -28.03 -28.06
C GLY A 147 -9.63 -28.27 -26.57
#